data_AF-A0A356W1Q5-F1
#
_entry.id   AF-A0A356W1Q5-F1
#
_cell.length_a   1.000
_cell.length_b   1.000
_cell.length_c   1.000
_cell.angle_alpha   90.00
_cell.angle_beta   90.00
_cell.angle_gamma   90.00
#
_symmetry.space_group_name_H-M   'P 1'
#
loop_
_entity.id
_entity.type
_entity.pdbx_description
1 polymer ?
#
loop_
_entity_poly.entity_id
_entity_poly.type
_entity_poly.pdbx_seq_one_letter_code
_entity_poly.pdbx_strand_id
1 'polypeptide(L)'
;MEIVRLRIQGGRRPHLQIMAERAGGAPTNVEDCASLSRAIAPMLDEADPIKEAYTLEVSTPGIDRPLTREGDFGRWVGHAAKVEL
;
A
#
# COMPACT_ATOMS: atom_id res chain seq x y z
N MET A 1 0.30 8.92 7.13
CA MET A 1 -0.05 7.57 6.64
C MET A 1 1.21 6.75 6.63
N GLU A 2 1.12 5.45 6.90
CA GLU A 2 2.23 4.53 6.78
C GLU A 2 1.98 3.59 5.60
N ILE A 3 2.99 3.38 4.78
CA ILE A 3 2.94 2.43 3.67
C ILE A 3 3.14 1.03 4.23
N VAL A 4 2.18 0.15 3.99
CA VAL A 4 2.22 -1.26 4.37
C VAL A 4 2.85 -2.07 3.24
N ARG A 5 2.45 -1.82 1.98
CA ARG A 5 2.93 -2.59 0.83
C ARG A 5 2.94 -1.74 -0.44
N LEU A 6 3.96 -1.95 -1.26
CA LEU A 6 4.03 -1.47 -2.64
C LEU A 6 4.10 -2.69 -3.56
N ARG A 7 3.31 -2.72 -4.62
CA ARG A 7 3.33 -3.80 -5.61
C ARG A 7 3.03 -3.27 -7.00
N ILE A 8 3.79 -3.74 -7.98
CA ILE A 8 3.45 -3.56 -9.41
C ILE A 8 2.94 -4.91 -9.91
N GLN A 9 1.77 -4.91 -10.54
CA GLN A 9 1.15 -6.12 -11.09
C GLN A 9 0.63 -5.88 -12.50
N GLY A 10 0.58 -6.93 -13.31
CA GLY A 10 -0.02 -6.90 -14.63
C GLY A 10 1.00 -6.96 -15.76
N GLY A 11 0.49 -6.85 -16.99
CA GLY A 11 1.28 -6.88 -18.22
C GLY A 11 1.34 -5.50 -18.88
N ARG A 12 0.74 -5.38 -20.07
CA ARG A 12 0.87 -4.20 -20.97
C ARG A 12 0.43 -2.85 -20.39
N ARG A 13 -0.33 -2.84 -19.29
CA ARG A 13 -0.70 -1.67 -18.48
C ARG A 13 -0.61 -2.08 -17.01
N PRO A 14 0.53 -1.87 -16.35
CA PRO A 14 0.69 -2.30 -14.98
C PRO A 14 -0.19 -1.50 -14.01
N HIS A 15 -0.55 -2.13 -12.91
CA HIS A 15 -1.20 -1.52 -11.76
C HIS A 15 -0.16 -1.31 -10.66
N LEU A 16 0.10 -0.07 -10.29
CA LEU A 16 0.89 0.29 -9.12
C LEU A 16 -0.07 0.35 -7.92
N GLN A 17 -0.05 -0.68 -7.09
CA GLN A 17 -0.83 -0.76 -5.86
C GLN A 17 -0.01 -0.28 -4.68
N ILE A 18 -0.60 0.64 -3.92
CA ILE A 18 -0.06 1.17 -2.67
C ILE A 18 -1.07 0.90 -1.56
N MET A 19 -0.70 0.00 -0.65
CA MET A 19 -1.46 -0.23 0.58
C MET A 19 -0.94 0.68 1.67
N ALA A 20 -1.82 1.48 2.26
CA ALA A 20 -1.48 2.38 3.33
C ALA A 20 -2.53 2.35 4.44
N GLU A 21 -2.10 2.67 5.65
CA GLU A 21 -2.97 2.87 6.80
C GLU A 21 -2.53 4.08 7.61
N ARG A 22 -3.38 4.54 8.53
CA ARG A 22 -2.94 5.50 9.55
C ARG A 22 -1.97 4.84 10.52
N ALA A 23 -1.05 5.63 11.06
CA ALA A 23 -0.07 5.16 12.03
C ALA A 23 -0.76 4.42 13.19
N GLY A 24 -0.15 3.31 13.62
CA GLY A 24 -0.73 2.43 14.63
C GLY A 24 -1.95 1.62 14.17
N GLY A 25 -2.26 1.60 12.86
CA GLY A 25 -3.41 0.91 12.28
C GLY A 25 -4.76 1.47 12.70
N ALA A 26 -4.84 2.78 12.91
CA ALA A 26 -6.12 3.43 13.15
C ALA A 26 -7.05 3.30 11.92
N PRO A 27 -8.38 3.35 12.11
CA PRO A 27 -9.35 3.26 11.02
C PRO A 27 -9.00 4.26 9.91
N THR A 28 -8.91 3.73 8.69
CA THR A 28 -8.57 4.49 7.49
C THR A 28 -9.79 4.50 6.58
N ASN A 29 -10.18 5.69 6.11
CA ASN A 29 -11.35 5.85 5.25
C ASN A 29 -10.92 6.14 3.80
N VAL A 30 -11.90 6.25 2.90
CA VAL A 30 -11.66 6.50 1.48
C VAL A 30 -11.01 7.87 1.23
N GLU A 31 -11.34 8.88 2.04
CA GLU A 31 -10.76 10.23 1.88
C GLU A 31 -9.27 10.25 2.22
N ASP A 32 -8.83 9.43 3.17
CA ASP A 32 -7.42 9.26 3.49
C ASP A 32 -6.65 8.71 2.29
N CYS A 33 -7.19 7.67 1.64
CA CYS A 33 -6.60 7.10 0.43
C CYS A 33 -6.58 8.11 -0.72
N ALA A 34 -7.67 8.88 -0.91
CA ALA A 34 -7.75 9.91 -1.93
C ALA A 34 -6.72 11.03 -1.68
N SER A 35 -6.57 11.45 -0.43
CA SER A 35 -5.58 12.45 -0.02
C SER A 35 -4.16 11.97 -0.27
N LEU A 36 -3.85 10.71 0.08
CA LEU A 36 -2.56 10.10 -0.19
C LEU A 36 -2.30 10.02 -1.71
N SER A 37 -3.27 9.56 -2.49
CA SER A 37 -3.18 9.45 -3.95
C SER A 37 -2.85 10.81 -4.61
N ARG A 38 -3.56 11.87 -4.22
CA ARG A 38 -3.32 13.23 -4.71
C ARG A 38 -1.94 13.76 -4.30
N ALA A 39 -1.45 13.40 -3.12
CA ALA A 39 -0.16 13.87 -2.61
C ALA A 39 1.02 13.21 -3.32
N ILE A 40 0.91 11.92 -3.66
CA ILE A 40 2.01 11.17 -4.28
C ILE A 40 2.05 11.30 -5.81
N ALA A 41 0.92 11.57 -6.46
CA ALA A 41 0.84 11.63 -7.92
C ALA A 41 1.88 12.60 -8.53
N PRO A 42 2.04 13.85 -8.04
CA PRO A 42 3.07 14.76 -8.57
C PRO A 42 4.50 14.24 -8.39
N MET A 43 4.77 13.57 -7.26
CA MET A 43 6.10 13.00 -6.99
C MET A 43 6.41 11.82 -7.93
N LEU A 44 5.40 11.01 -8.24
CA LEU A 44 5.53 9.92 -9.20
C LEU A 44 5.70 10.43 -10.63
N ASP A 45 5.01 11.51 -10.99
CA ASP A 45 5.14 12.17 -12.29
C ASP A 45 6.54 12.80 -12.46
N GLU A 46 7.09 13.40 -11.41
CA GLU A 46 8.43 14.00 -11.43
C GLU A 46 9.54 12.93 -11.47
N ALA A 47 9.43 11.88 -10.65
CA ALA A 47 10.44 10.83 -10.56
C ALA A 47 10.40 9.84 -11.73
N ASP A 48 9.25 9.74 -12.42
CA ASP A 48 8.94 8.78 -13.50
C ASP A 48 9.55 7.38 -13.28
N PRO A 49 9.21 6.70 -12.17
CA PRO A 49 9.84 5.43 -11.82
C PRO A 49 9.41 4.26 -12.71
N ILE A 50 8.30 4.41 -13.45
CA ILE A 50 7.71 3.37 -14.29
C ILE A 50 7.51 3.95 -15.69
N LYS A 51 8.35 3.52 -16.64
CA LYS A 51 8.36 4.04 -18.02
C LYS A 51 7.09 3.76 -18.84
N GLU A 52 6.26 2.83 -18.38
CA GLU A 52 5.07 2.37 -19.07
C GLU A 52 3.84 3.05 -18.47
N ALA A 53 2.81 3.32 -19.28
CA ALA A 53 1.55 3.84 -18.75
C ALA A 53 0.92 2.85 -17.75
N TYR A 54 0.73 3.30 -16.51
CA TYR A 54 0.23 2.49 -15.42
C TYR A 54 -1.03 3.10 -14.78
N THR A 55 -1.74 2.31 -13.97
CA THR A 55 -2.83 2.79 -13.13
C THR A 55 -2.38 2.79 -11.67
N LEU A 56 -2.49 3.95 -11.01
CA LEU A 56 -2.22 4.09 -9.58
C LEU A 56 -3.46 3.68 -8.78
N GLU A 57 -3.31 2.72 -7.88
CA GLU A 57 -4.33 2.30 -6.93
C GLU A 57 -3.82 2.53 -5.50
N VAL A 58 -4.58 3.27 -4.70
CA VAL A 58 -4.30 3.47 -3.27
C VAL A 58 -5.42 2.86 -2.46
N SER A 59 -5.09 1.91 -1.59
CA SER A 59 -6.05 1.12 -0.82
C SER A 59 -5.58 0.90 0.61
N THR A 60 -6.49 0.42 1.46
CA THR A 60 -6.17 -0.01 2.82
C THR A 60 -5.88 -1.51 2.83
N PRO A 61 -5.07 -2.01 3.79
CA PRO A 61 -4.76 -3.43 3.85
C PRO A 61 -5.96 -4.32 4.20
N GLY A 62 -7.02 -3.76 4.79
CA GLY A 62 -8.27 -4.47 5.09
C GLY A 62 -8.11 -5.61 6.10
N ILE A 63 -8.94 -6.64 5.95
CA ILE A 63 -8.95 -7.84 6.82
C ILE A 63 -7.73 -8.73 6.53
N ASP A 64 -7.36 -8.88 5.25
CA ASP A 64 -6.19 -9.64 4.81
C ASP A 64 -4.91 -8.80 4.89
N ARG A 65 -4.74 -8.10 6.01
CA ARG A 65 -3.61 -7.20 6.23
C ARG A 65 -2.30 -7.97 6.24
N PRO A 66 -1.39 -7.74 5.28
CA PRO A 66 -0.14 -8.47 5.23
C PRO A 66 0.80 -8.00 6.35
N LEU A 67 1.60 -8.93 6.87
CA LEU A 67 2.69 -8.64 7.79
C LEU A 67 3.95 -8.42 6.95
N THR A 68 4.30 -7.16 6.69
CA THR A 68 5.42 -6.81 5.80
C THR A 68 6.56 -6.10 6.54
N ARG A 69 6.24 -5.21 7.49
CA ARG A 69 7.22 -4.44 8.26
C ARG A 69 7.45 -5.07 9.62
N GLU A 70 8.60 -4.80 10.24
CA GLU A 70 8.93 -5.30 11.58
C GLU A 70 7.85 -4.95 12.62
N GLY A 71 7.35 -3.71 12.60
CA GLY A 71 6.27 -3.27 13.49
C GLY A 71 4.93 -4.01 13.26
N ASP A 72 4.71 -4.56 12.06
CA ASP A 72 3.53 -5.38 11.78
C ASP A 72 3.62 -6.70 12.55
N PHE A 73 4.77 -7.36 12.55
CA PHE A 73 4.96 -8.60 13.33
C PHE A 73 4.84 -8.34 14.83
N GLY A 74 5.39 -7.23 15.33
CA GLY A 74 5.30 -6.86 16.74
C GLY A 74 3.85 -6.70 17.24
N ARG A 75 2.96 -6.14 16.41
CA ARG A 75 1.53 -5.96 16.77
C ARG A 75 0.75 -7.26 16.86
N TRP A 76 1.20 -8.31 16.16
CA TRP A 76 0.47 -9.57 16.02
C TRP A 76 1.15 -10.75 16.72
N VAL A 77 2.08 -10.49 17.64
CA VAL A 77 2.70 -11.52 18.48
C VAL A 77 1.63 -12.38 19.16
N GLY A 78 1.85 -13.71 19.16
CA GLY A 78 0.94 -14.69 19.75
C GLY A 78 -0.23 -15.12 18.85
N HIS A 79 -0.37 -14.55 17.66
CA HIS A 79 -1.38 -14.94 16.68
C HIS A 79 -0.81 -15.89 15.63
N ALA A 80 -1.68 -16.73 15.04
CA ALA A 80 -1.30 -17.57 13.91
C ALA A 80 -1.06 -16.71 12.66
N ALA A 81 0.08 -16.93 11.98
CA ALA A 81 0.40 -16.27 10.74
C ALA A 81 0.28 -17.24 9.56
N LYS A 82 -0.34 -16.78 8.47
CA LYS A 82 -0.33 -17.49 7.19
C LYS A 82 0.91 -17.05 6.40
N VAL A 83 1.73 -18.01 6.00
CA VAL A 83 2.90 -17.78 5.14
C VAL A 83 2.57 -18.28 3.74
N GLU A 84 2.80 -17.42 2.75
CA GLU A 84 2.71 -17.76 1.33
C GLU A 84 4.12 -17.65 0.74
N LEU A 85 4.56 -18.71 0.06
CA LEU A 85 5.89 -18.82 -0.57
C LEU A 85 5.82 -18.49 -2.07
#